data_AF-X1EJE5-F1
#
_entry.id   AF-X1EJE5-F1
#
_cell.length_a   1.000
_cell.length_b   1.000
_cell.length_c   1.000
_cell.angle_alpha   90.00
_cell.angle_beta   90.00
_cell.angle_gamma   90.00
#
_symmetry.space_group_name_H-M   'P 1'
#
loop_
_entity.id
_entity.type
_entity.pdbx_description
1 polymer ?
#
loop_
_entity_poly.entity_id
_entity_poly.type
_entity_poly.pdbx_seq_one_letter_code
_entity_poly.pdbx_strand_id
1 'polypeptide(L)' 'YSILLIIPLGFVMGIPFPSAVAKAKEKREEIIPWLWAINGCTSVVGSIAAVIISIHFGFFVVIGLAALIYIAALITYRYF' A
#
# COMPACT_ATOMS: atom_id res chain seq x y z
N TYR A 1 -23.09 -0.10 -10.00
CA TYR A 1 -22.14 0.89 -10.53
C TYR A 1 -20.84 0.96 -9.71
N SER A 2 -20.88 1.09 -8.39
CA SER A 2 -19.66 1.20 -7.54
C SER A 2 -18.67 0.04 -7.68
N ILE A 3 -19.17 -1.19 -7.89
CA ILE A 3 -18.34 -2.39 -8.09
C ILE A 3 -17.43 -2.24 -9.32
N LEU A 4 -17.92 -1.63 -10.41
CA LEU A 4 -17.15 -1.44 -11.63
C LEU A 4 -15.98 -0.47 -11.46
N LEU A 5 -16.07 0.45 -10.49
CA LEU A 5 -15.00 1.39 -10.16
C LEU A 5 -13.99 0.78 -9.18
N ILE A 6 -14.48 -0.01 -8.21
CA ILE A 6 -13.64 -0.57 -7.14
C ILE A 6 -12.80 -1.75 -7.63
N ILE A 7 -13.34 -2.62 -8.49
CA ILE A 7 -12.63 -3.81 -8.99
C ILE A 7 -11.28 -3.46 -9.63
N PRO A 8 -11.20 -2.61 -10.67
CA PRO A 8 -9.92 -2.34 -11.33
C PRO A 8 -8.94 -1.66 -10.39
N LEU A 9 -9.42 -0.74 -9.55
CA LEU A 9 -8.58 -0.05 -8.57
C LEU A 9 -8.02 -1.00 -7.52
N GLY A 10 -8.88 -1.83 -6.92
CA GLY A 10 -8.49 -2.83 -5.92
C GLY A 10 -7.55 -3.88 -6.49
N PHE A 11 -7.76 -4.30 -7.74
CA PHE A 11 -6.85 -5.21 -8.44
C PHE A 11 -5.45 -4.61 -8.59
N VAL A 12 -5.34 -3.38 -9.11
CA VAL A 12 -4.05 -2.70 -9.28
C VAL A 12 -3.36 -2.47 -7.92
N MET A 13 -4.12 -2.10 -6.90
CA MET A 13 -3.60 -1.90 -5.54
C MET A 13 -3.09 -3.19 -4.89
N GLY A 14 -3.59 -4.37 -5.29
CA GLY A 14 -3.14 -5.66 -4.78
C GLY A 14 -1.81 -6.18 -5.33
N ILE A 15 -1.31 -5.63 -6.45
CA ILE A 15 -0.12 -6.13 -7.17
C ILE A 15 1.23 -5.79 -6.50
N PRO A 16 1.46 -4.58 -5.94
CA PRO A 16 2.80 -4.16 -5.51
C PRO A 16 3.43 -5.05 -4.44
N PHE A 17 2.66 -5.46 -3.43
CA PHE A 17 3.20 -6.24 -2.31
C PHE A 17 3.63 -7.66 -2.72
N PRO A 18 2.79 -8.48 -3.39
CA PRO A 18 3.21 -9.77 -3.94
C PRO A 18 4.41 -9.66 -4.90
N SER A 19 4.44 -8.61 -5.72
CA SER A 19 5.55 -8.37 -6.67
C SER A 19 6.88 -8.09 -5.96
N ALA A 20 6.84 -7.32 -4.87
CA ALA A 20 8.03 -7.05 -4.05
C ALA A 20 8.51 -8.31 -3.32
N VAL A 21 7.60 -9.14 -2.81
CA VAL A 21 7.94 -10.42 -2.15
C VAL A 21 8.56 -11.40 -3.15
N ALA A 22 8.00 -11.52 -4.36
CA ALA A 22 8.57 -12.38 -5.41
C ALA A 22 10.00 -11.97 -5.77
N LYS A 23 10.25 -10.65 -5.92
CA LYS A 23 11.58 -10.10 -6.21
C LYS A 23 12.55 -10.27 -5.04
N ALA A 24 12.07 -10.13 -3.81
CA ALA A 24 12.86 -10.38 -2.61
C ALA A 24 13.28 -11.85 -2.51
N LYS A 25 12.39 -12.79 -2.86
CA LYS A 25 12.71 -14.22 -2.88
C LYS A 25 13.89 -14.57 -3.80
N GLU A 26 14.04 -13.86 -4.91
CA GLU A 26 15.15 -14.09 -5.86
C GLU A 26 16.49 -13.54 -5.37
N LYS A 27 16.49 -12.39 -4.66
CA LYS A 27 17.73 -11.67 -4.32
C LYS A 27 18.13 -11.75 -2.84
N ARG A 28 17.16 -11.82 -1.93
CA ARG A 28 17.28 -11.58 -0.48
C ARG A 28 16.12 -12.26 0.27
N GLU A 29 16.09 -13.58 0.33
CA GLU A 29 14.98 -14.29 0.99
C GLU A 29 14.84 -13.91 2.49
N GLU A 30 15.95 -13.51 3.13
CA GLU A 30 16.00 -13.13 4.53
C GLU A 30 15.17 -11.87 4.88
N ILE A 31 14.81 -11.04 3.89
CA ILE A 31 13.98 -9.84 4.13
C ILE A 31 12.47 -10.12 4.09
N ILE A 32 12.04 -11.31 3.66
CA ILE A 32 10.61 -11.63 3.53
C ILE A 32 9.85 -11.51 4.86
N PRO A 33 10.36 -12.01 6.01
CA PRO A 33 9.70 -11.81 7.31
C PRO A 33 9.53 -10.33 7.68
N TRP A 34 10.50 -9.49 7.31
CA TRP A 34 10.43 -8.04 7.54
C TRP A 34 9.36 -7.38 6.68
N LEU A 35 9.19 -7.79 5.42
CA LEU A 35 8.12 -7.29 4.55
C LEU A 35 6.74 -7.55 5.16
N TRP A 36 6.53 -8.75 5.72
CA TRP A 36 5.29 -9.09 6.42
C TRP A 36 5.11 -8.32 7.73
N ALA A 37 6.17 -8.16 8.53
CA ALA A 37 6.13 -7.40 9.77
C ALA A 37 5.74 -5.93 9.54
N ILE A 38 6.34 -5.30 8.52
CA ILE A 38 6.01 -3.91 8.13
C ILE A 38 4.57 -3.83 7.63
N ASN A 39 4.14 -4.74 6.75
CA ASN A 39 2.75 -4.77 6.26
C ASN A 39 1.73 -4.85 7.40
N GLY A 40 1.96 -5.74 8.37
CA GLY A 40 1.12 -5.86 9.56
C GLY A 40 1.07 -4.57 10.38
N CYS A 41 2.23 -3.97 10.67
CA CYS A 41 2.31 -2.70 11.40
C CYS A 41 1.61 -1.56 10.67
N THR A 42 1.87 -1.39 9.37
CA THR A 42 1.25 -0.35 8.54
C THR A 42 -0.26 -0.52 8.42
N SER A 43 -0.78 -1.75 8.42
CA SER A 43 -2.23 -1.98 8.37
C SER A 43 -2.94 -1.47 9.63
N VAL A 44 -2.32 -1.65 10.81
CA VAL A 44 -2.85 -1.15 12.09
C VAL A 44 -2.70 0.37 12.18
N VAL A 45 -1.48 0.88 12.00
CA VAL A 45 -1.21 2.32 12.14
C VAL A 45 -1.92 3.13 11.05
N GLY A 46 -1.88 2.63 9.81
CA GLY A 46 -2.50 3.29 8.66
C GLY A 46 -4.02 3.35 8.73
N SER A 47 -4.68 2.31 9.26
CA SER A 47 -6.14 2.34 9.42
C SER A 47 -6.56 3.38 10.47
N ILE A 48 -5.88 3.45 11.60
CA ILE A 48 -6.13 4.45 12.65
C ILE A 48 -5.84 5.87 12.11
N ALA A 49 -4.69 6.06 11.45
CA ALA A 49 -4.32 7.34 10.86
C ALA A 49 -5.33 7.81 9.80
N ALA A 50 -5.80 6.92 8.93
CA ALA A 50 -6.81 7.23 7.92
C ALA A 50 -8.11 7.73 8.54
N VAL A 51 -8.58 7.10 9.64
CA VAL A 51 -9.77 7.54 10.37
C VAL A 51 -9.56 8.92 10.97
N ILE A 52 -8.45 9.14 11.68
CA ILE A 52 -8.13 10.44 12.31
C ILE A 52 -8.06 11.54 11.25
N ILE A 53 -7.33 11.33 10.15
CA ILE A 53 -7.20 12.29 9.06
C ILE A 53 -8.58 12.55 8.42
N SER A 54 -9.38 11.51 8.21
CA SER A 54 -10.73 11.65 7.64
C SER A 54 -11.64 12.52 8.52
N ILE A 55 -11.55 12.39 9.85
CA ILE A 55 -12.38 13.18 10.78
C ILE A 55 -11.98 14.66 10.75
N HIS A 56 -10.68 14.96 10.73
CA HIS A 56 -10.19 16.34 10.82
C HIS A 56 -10.12 17.09 9.48
N PHE A 57 -9.82 16.39 8.39
CA PHE A 57 -9.53 16.99 7.09
C PHE A 57 -10.43 16.47 5.96
N GLY A 58 -11.31 15.50 6.25
CA GLY A 58 -12.21 14.89 5.28
C GLY A 58 -11.59 13.73 4.48
N PHE A 59 -12.46 12.93 3.86
CA PHE A 59 -12.06 11.71 3.17
C PHE A 59 -11.22 11.94 1.90
N PHE A 60 -11.41 13.07 1.21
CA PHE A 60 -10.62 13.40 0.02
C PHE A 60 -9.12 13.54 0.32
N VAL A 61 -8.75 14.04 1.51
CA VAL A 61 -7.35 14.14 1.93
C VAL A 61 -6.75 12.75 2.15
N VAL A 62 -7.51 11.82 2.71
CA VAL A 62 -7.08 10.42 2.88
C VAL A 62 -6.80 9.77 1.53
N ILE A 63 -7.70 9.94 0.54
CA ILE A 63 -7.50 9.43 -0.82
C ILE A 63 -6.24 10.04 -1.45
N GLY A 64 -6.05 11.36 -1.32
CA GLY A 64 -4.87 12.04 -1.86
C GLY A 64 -3.56 11.53 -1.26
N LEU A 65 -3.50 11.35 0.06
CA LEU A 65 -2.34 10.79 0.75
C LEU A 65 -2.09 9.33 0.33
N ALA A 66 -3.14 8.51 0.24
CA ALA A 66 -3.02 7.15 -0.23
C ALA A 66 -2.44 7.09 -1.65
N ALA A 67 -2.93 7.95 -2.56
CA ALA A 67 -2.39 8.04 -3.92
C ALA A 67 -0.91 8.43 -3.94
N LEU A 68 -0.49 9.41 -3.13
CA LEU A 68 0.92 9.81 -3.00
C LEU A 68 1.81 8.67 -2.50
N ILE A 69 1.35 7.90 -1.51
CA ILE A 69 2.08 6.74 -0.99
C ILE A 69 2.24 5.67 -2.07
N TYR A 70 1.19 5.39 -2.85
CA TYR A 70 1.28 4.44 -3.98
C TYR A 70 2.23 4.92 -5.08
N ILE A 71 2.27 6.22 -5.38
CA ILE A 71 3.24 6.80 -6.32
C ILE A 71 4.67 6.66 -5.77
N ALA A 72 4.90 6.95 -4.49
CA ALA A 72 6.19 6.79 -3.85
C ALA A 72 6.65 5.31 -3.88
N ALA A 73 5.74 4.38 -3.63
CA ALA A 73 5.99 2.94 -3.75
C ALA A 73 6.38 2.55 -5.19
N LEU A 74 5.68 3.05 -6.20
CA LEU A 74 6.00 2.80 -7.61
C LEU A 74 7.39 3.34 -7.99
N ILE A 75 7.74 4.55 -7.54
CA ILE A 75 9.06 5.15 -7.76
C ILE A 75 10.14 4.30 -7.08
N THR A 76 9.91 3.89 -5.83
CA THR A 76 10.89 3.11 -5.04
C THR A 76 11.08 1.70 -5.59
N TYR A 77 9.99 1.07 -6.07
CA TYR A 77 10.04 -0.25 -6.69
C TYR A 77 10.94 -0.30 -7.93
N ARG A 78 11.08 0.82 -8.65
CA ARG A 78 12.01 0.95 -9.78
C ARG A 78 13.47 0.74 -9.36
N TYR A 79 13.83 1.10 -8.13
CA TYR A 79 15.19 1.04 -7.62
C TYR A 79 15.53 -0.29 -6.91
N PHE A 80 14.53 -1.15 -6.66
CA PHE A 80 14.70 -2.52 -6.14
C PHE A 80 15.09 -3.49 -7.27
#